data_AF-A0A9Q8WC80-F1
#
_entry.id   AF-A0A9Q8WC80-F1
#
_cell.length_a   1.000
_cell.length_b   1.000
_cell.length_c   1.000
_cell.angle_alpha   90.00
_cell.angle_beta   90.00
_cell.angle_gamma   90.00
#
_symmetry.space_group_name_H-M   'P 1'
#
loop_
_entity.id
_entity.type
_entity.pdbx_description
1 polymer ?
#
loop_
_entity_poly.entity_id
_entity_poly.type
_entity_poly.pdbx_seq_one_letter_code
_entity_poly.pdbx_strand_id
1 'polypeptide(L)'
;MEEQPQAQDLSGLSPNFRSALQDLTHEWGFVVVRTAYAADDDEAQWAVALEKLRAYAAPADDHRAETAPDTFALPVIANYSVLSGADYASVRKAFNGWVDNFVRRKRSSNDDDDDNDDDDDDDDEDEQWPSDVRRDVFIVIDEPALTSLLNAPVFTFGKAPNLDLEPWVVAVDAKDSASVPYGGGGPYMGFTRSRARVLGQLWEDLGARSLARLTPVREYDGQIPLYDGSSRGKLVDPAGGLEWRFRFPRGTPRGAYGARAMVE
;
A
#
# COMPACT_ATOMS: atom_id res chain seq x y z
N MET A 1 -16.13 -5.90 30.81
CA MET A 1 -14.87 -5.16 30.58
C MET A 1 -14.16 -5.92 29.49
N GLU A 2 -14.34 -5.50 28.25
CA GLU A 2 -13.57 -6.04 27.13
C GLU A 2 -12.18 -5.41 27.20
N GLU A 3 -11.14 -6.24 27.29
CA GLU A 3 -9.75 -5.80 27.16
C GLU A 3 -9.59 -5.15 25.78
N GLN A 4 -9.23 -3.87 25.75
CA GLN A 4 -8.72 -3.25 24.54
C GLN A 4 -7.45 -4.02 24.13
N PRO A 5 -7.34 -4.49 22.88
CA PRO A 5 -6.14 -5.16 22.42
C PRO A 5 -4.95 -4.20 22.59
N GLN A 6 -3.94 -4.62 23.34
CA GLN A 6 -2.67 -3.89 23.43
C GLN A 6 -2.16 -3.63 22.03
N ALA A 7 -1.89 -2.35 21.71
CA ALA A 7 -1.23 -1.98 20.48
C ALA A 7 0.12 -2.71 20.40
N GLN A 8 0.24 -3.66 19.48
CA GLN A 8 1.48 -4.40 19.27
C GLN A 8 2.57 -3.41 18.86
N ASP A 9 3.73 -3.48 19.51
CA ASP A 9 4.87 -2.64 19.17
C ASP A 9 5.52 -3.14 17.87
N LEU A 10 5.12 -2.53 16.76
CA LEU A 10 5.62 -2.85 15.42
C LEU A 10 6.98 -2.17 15.13
N SER A 11 7.49 -1.32 16.03
CA SER A 11 8.74 -0.56 15.79
C SER A 11 9.98 -1.46 15.71
N GLY A 12 9.94 -2.64 16.32
CA GLY A 12 11.01 -3.64 16.29
C GLY A 12 11.35 -4.17 14.89
N LEU A 13 10.53 -3.89 13.86
CA LEU A 13 10.75 -4.32 12.48
C LEU A 13 11.59 -3.35 11.64
N SER A 14 12.00 -2.20 12.18
CA SER A 14 12.89 -1.26 11.47
C SER A 14 14.18 -1.89 10.91
N PRO A 15 14.86 -2.83 11.60
CA PRO A 15 16.03 -3.52 11.03
C PRO A 15 15.68 -4.37 9.81
N ASN A 16 14.55 -5.09 9.84
CA ASN A 16 14.08 -5.91 8.71
C ASN A 16 13.76 -5.01 7.51
N PHE A 17 13.07 -3.90 7.76
CA PHE A 17 12.77 -2.89 6.73
C PHE A 17 14.04 -2.36 6.07
N ARG A 18 15.05 -2.01 6.86
CA ARG A 18 16.34 -1.55 6.33
C ARG A 18 17.03 -2.62 5.50
N SER A 19 17.14 -3.83 6.04
CA SER A 19 17.79 -4.94 5.33
C SER A 19 17.10 -5.27 4.01
N ALA A 20 15.78 -5.07 3.92
CA ALA A 20 15.03 -5.34 2.70
C ALA A 20 15.19 -4.24 1.63
N LEU A 21 15.63 -3.04 2.00
CA LEU A 21 15.73 -1.88 1.10
C LEU A 21 17.16 -1.43 0.80
N GLN A 22 18.14 -1.78 1.65
CA GLN A 22 19.51 -1.28 1.55
C GLN A 22 20.21 -1.65 0.23
N ASP A 23 19.82 -2.77 -0.38
CA ASP A 23 20.45 -3.30 -1.60
C ASP A 23 19.71 -2.89 -2.89
N LEU A 24 18.62 -2.12 -2.77
CA LEU A 24 17.85 -1.64 -3.93
C LEU A 24 18.39 -0.28 -4.38
N THR A 25 18.87 -0.17 -5.61
CA THR A 25 19.51 1.04 -6.15
C THR A 25 18.80 1.66 -7.35
N HIS A 26 17.92 0.93 -8.05
CA HIS A 26 17.18 1.44 -9.24
C HIS A 26 15.84 0.72 -9.48
N GLU A 27 15.31 0.03 -8.46
CA GLU A 27 14.09 -0.74 -8.57
C GLU A 27 12.86 0.10 -8.25
N TRP A 28 11.79 -0.07 -9.03
CA TRP A 28 10.49 0.54 -8.76
C TRP A 28 9.54 -0.48 -8.14
N GLY A 29 8.53 0.00 -7.42
CA GLY A 29 7.48 -0.86 -6.89
C GLY A 29 6.99 -0.45 -5.51
N PHE A 30 6.70 -1.43 -4.67
CA PHE A 30 6.06 -1.21 -3.38
C PHE A 30 6.63 -2.12 -2.31
N VAL A 31 6.76 -1.60 -1.09
CA VAL A 31 6.97 -2.46 0.07
C VAL A 31 5.72 -3.29 0.31
N VAL A 32 5.90 -4.59 0.52
CA VAL A 32 4.83 -5.52 0.86
C VAL A 32 4.89 -5.84 2.35
N VAL A 33 3.82 -5.55 3.08
CA VAL A 33 3.68 -5.93 4.48
C VAL A 33 2.75 -7.13 4.59
N ARG A 34 3.30 -8.21 5.15
CA ARG A 34 2.62 -9.48 5.32
C ARG A 34 1.89 -9.52 6.66
N THR A 35 0.56 -9.54 6.62
CA THR A 35 -0.30 -9.61 7.82
C THR A 35 -1.09 -10.92 7.90
N ALA A 36 -1.24 -11.62 6.78
CA ALA A 36 -1.80 -12.97 6.76
C ALA A 36 -0.73 -14.04 6.93
N TYR A 37 -1.04 -15.03 7.76
CA TYR A 37 -0.20 -16.19 8.00
C TYR A 37 -1.07 -17.43 8.03
N ALA A 38 -0.72 -18.43 7.23
CA ALA A 38 -1.38 -19.73 7.26
C ALA A 38 -0.74 -20.62 8.34
N ALA A 39 -1.48 -21.61 8.84
CA ALA A 39 -0.95 -22.55 9.83
C ALA A 39 -0.05 -23.63 9.21
N ASP A 40 -0.31 -24.00 7.95
CA ASP A 40 0.38 -25.06 7.22
C ASP A 40 0.97 -24.53 5.91
N ASP A 41 2.21 -24.95 5.57
CA ASP A 41 2.93 -24.63 4.32
C ASP A 41 2.96 -23.13 3.95
N ASP A 42 2.91 -22.29 4.96
CA ASP A 42 2.72 -20.86 4.88
C ASP A 42 3.80 -20.17 4.03
N GLU A 43 5.08 -20.49 4.22
CA GLU A 43 6.16 -19.96 3.37
C GLU A 43 6.03 -20.38 1.89
N ALA A 44 5.60 -21.61 1.61
CA ALA A 44 5.41 -22.09 0.24
C ALA A 44 4.22 -21.39 -0.44
N GLN A 45 3.12 -21.20 0.30
CA GLN A 45 1.96 -20.44 -0.17
C GLN A 45 2.34 -18.98 -0.45
N TRP A 46 3.12 -18.37 0.44
CA TRP A 46 3.58 -16.99 0.26
C TRP A 46 4.52 -16.83 -0.94
N ALA A 47 5.41 -17.78 -1.18
CA ALA A 47 6.23 -17.79 -2.39
C ALA A 47 5.36 -17.81 -3.65
N VAL A 48 4.34 -18.68 -3.71
CA VAL A 48 3.39 -18.75 -4.83
C VAL A 48 2.59 -17.46 -4.98
N ALA A 49 2.12 -16.88 -3.87
CA ALA A 49 1.34 -15.65 -3.90
C ALA A 49 2.17 -14.46 -4.41
N LEU A 50 3.43 -14.34 -3.98
CA LEU A 50 4.35 -13.30 -4.44
C LEU A 50 4.75 -13.50 -5.91
N GLU A 51 4.98 -14.73 -6.34
CA GLU A 51 5.26 -15.05 -7.75
C GLU A 51 4.08 -14.63 -8.64
N LYS A 52 2.85 -14.96 -8.24
CA LYS A 52 1.64 -14.52 -8.95
C LYS A 52 1.51 -13.00 -8.94
N LEU A 53 1.72 -12.36 -7.79
CA LEU A 53 1.65 -10.90 -7.71
C LEU A 53 2.62 -10.24 -8.69
N ARG A 54 3.88 -10.70 -8.75
CA ARG A 54 4.87 -10.21 -9.72
C ARG A 54 4.43 -10.45 -11.17
N ALA A 55 3.99 -11.66 -11.49
CA ALA A 55 3.58 -12.04 -12.84
C ALA A 55 2.40 -11.20 -13.36
N TYR A 56 1.45 -10.85 -12.48
CA TYR A 56 0.36 -9.95 -12.84
C TYR A 56 0.81 -8.49 -12.92
N ALA A 57 1.58 -8.00 -11.95
CA ALA A 57 1.91 -6.58 -11.78
C ALA A 57 2.89 -6.03 -12.82
N ALA A 58 3.84 -6.86 -13.24
CA ALA A 58 4.89 -6.50 -14.17
C ALA A 58 5.14 -7.67 -15.13
N PRO A 59 4.27 -7.88 -16.13
CA PRO A 59 4.45 -8.96 -17.08
C PRO A 59 5.67 -8.69 -17.97
N ALA A 60 6.49 -9.71 -18.22
CA ALA A 60 7.81 -9.59 -18.86
C ALA A 60 7.85 -8.88 -20.23
N ASP A 61 6.72 -8.83 -20.94
CA ASP A 61 6.58 -8.21 -22.27
C ASP A 61 6.01 -6.77 -22.22
N ASP A 62 5.83 -6.18 -21.04
CA ASP A 62 5.40 -4.77 -20.91
C ASP A 62 6.63 -3.84 -21.00
N HIS A 63 6.92 -3.34 -22.20
CA HIS A 63 8.07 -2.47 -22.47
C HIS A 63 7.76 -0.98 -22.21
N ARG A 64 7.13 -0.65 -21.08
CA ARG A 64 7.09 0.76 -20.65
C ARG A 64 8.49 1.18 -20.25
N ALA A 65 9.00 2.24 -20.89
CA ALA A 65 10.41 2.64 -20.80
C ALA A 65 10.87 3.04 -19.38
N GLU A 66 9.95 3.39 -18.49
CA GLU A 66 10.23 3.82 -17.11
C GLU A 66 9.91 2.76 -16.04
N THR A 67 9.15 1.71 -16.39
CA THR A 67 8.67 0.68 -15.45
C THR A 67 8.97 -0.71 -16.01
N ALA A 68 10.26 -0.97 -16.27
CA ALA A 68 10.69 -2.23 -16.83
C ALA A 68 10.39 -3.41 -15.86
N PRO A 69 9.88 -4.56 -16.34
CA PRO A 69 9.49 -5.67 -15.46
C PRO A 69 10.63 -6.28 -14.65
N ASP A 70 11.86 -6.19 -15.14
CA ASP A 70 13.08 -6.70 -14.50
C ASP A 70 13.52 -5.87 -13.29
N THR A 71 13.17 -4.58 -13.26
CA THR A 71 13.44 -3.68 -12.14
C THR A 71 12.27 -3.58 -11.15
N PHE A 72 11.23 -4.41 -11.28
CA PHE A 72 10.10 -4.42 -10.36
C PHE A 72 10.43 -5.12 -9.04
N ALA A 73 10.42 -4.37 -7.93
CA ALA A 73 10.71 -4.87 -6.60
C ALA A 73 9.48 -4.89 -5.68
N LEU A 74 9.38 -5.98 -4.93
CA LEU A 74 8.41 -6.17 -3.85
C LEU A 74 9.14 -6.63 -2.58
N PRO A 75 9.92 -5.77 -1.91
CA PRO A 75 10.56 -6.09 -0.64
C PRO A 75 9.49 -6.42 0.39
N VAL A 76 9.62 -7.59 1.03
CA VAL A 76 8.60 -8.13 1.94
C VAL A 76 9.02 -7.93 3.39
N ILE A 77 8.14 -7.32 4.18
CA ILE A 77 8.27 -7.22 5.63
C ILE A 77 7.34 -8.26 6.25
N ALA A 78 7.94 -9.26 6.87
CA ALA A 78 7.23 -10.37 7.51
C ALA A 78 7.75 -10.60 8.93
N ASN A 79 6.82 -10.83 9.86
CA ASN A 79 7.06 -11.29 11.22
C ASN A 79 5.73 -11.77 11.80
N TYR A 80 5.56 -13.09 11.93
CA TYR A 80 4.33 -13.70 12.45
C TYR A 80 3.91 -13.13 13.81
N SER A 81 4.86 -13.04 14.76
CA SER A 81 4.56 -12.63 16.13
C SER A 81 4.10 -11.18 16.29
N VAL A 82 4.39 -10.35 15.29
CA VAL A 82 4.18 -8.89 15.36
C VAL A 82 3.16 -8.40 14.35
N LEU A 83 3.04 -9.04 13.18
CA LEU A 83 2.16 -8.58 12.09
C LEU A 83 0.90 -9.43 11.91
N SER A 84 0.82 -10.61 12.53
CA SER A 84 -0.36 -11.47 12.40
C SER A 84 -1.61 -10.78 12.93
N GLY A 85 -2.54 -10.47 12.02
CA GLY A 85 -3.80 -9.79 12.36
C GLY A 85 -3.67 -8.29 12.66
N ALA A 86 -2.51 -7.67 12.37
CA ALA A 86 -2.33 -6.23 12.56
C ALA A 86 -3.25 -5.43 11.63
N ASP A 87 -3.96 -4.43 12.17
CA ASP A 87 -4.83 -3.56 11.40
C ASP A 87 -4.04 -2.53 10.58
N TYR A 88 -4.66 -1.98 9.54
CA TYR A 88 -3.98 -1.06 8.62
C TYR A 88 -3.50 0.24 9.28
N ALA A 89 -4.18 0.74 10.33
CA ALA A 89 -3.75 1.95 11.00
C ALA A 89 -2.48 1.71 11.83
N SER A 90 -2.42 0.57 12.53
CA SER A 90 -1.21 0.13 13.23
C SER A 90 -0.05 -0.05 12.26
N VAL A 91 -0.27 -0.79 11.16
CA VAL A 91 0.77 -1.00 10.13
C VAL A 91 1.23 0.32 9.51
N ARG A 92 0.30 1.23 9.16
CA ARG A 92 0.63 2.55 8.62
C ARG A 92 1.52 3.36 9.57
N LYS A 93 1.16 3.39 10.85
CA LYS A 93 1.94 4.11 11.87
C LYS A 93 3.36 3.56 11.97
N ALA A 94 3.49 2.23 11.98
CA ALA A 94 4.78 1.56 12.03
C ALA A 94 5.62 1.82 10.79
N PHE A 95 5.01 1.69 9.60
CA PHE A 95 5.64 1.93 8.32
C PHE A 95 6.23 3.33 8.22
N ASN A 96 5.48 4.37 8.62
CA ASN A 96 6.01 5.74 8.68
C ASN A 96 7.22 5.86 9.62
N GLY A 97 7.17 5.18 10.78
CA GLY A 97 8.31 5.13 11.71
C GLY A 97 9.53 4.42 11.10
N TRP A 98 9.33 3.36 10.32
CA TRP A 98 10.40 2.64 9.64
C TRP A 98 11.04 3.49 8.53
N VAL A 99 10.22 4.20 7.73
CA VAL A 99 10.69 5.13 6.69
C VAL A 99 11.48 6.29 7.32
N ASP A 100 10.95 6.92 8.37
CA ASP A 100 11.65 8.01 9.09
C ASP A 100 12.98 7.53 9.70
N ASN A 101 13.01 6.34 10.30
CA ASN A 101 14.25 5.75 10.82
C ASN A 101 15.28 5.49 9.72
N PHE A 102 14.84 4.99 8.56
CA PHE A 102 15.71 4.71 7.43
C PHE A 102 16.32 5.99 6.87
N VAL A 103 15.48 7.02 6.63
CA VAL A 103 15.92 8.31 6.09
C VAL A 103 16.87 9.04 7.04
N ARG A 104 16.55 9.08 8.36
CA ARG A 104 17.42 9.76 9.34
C ARG A 104 18.79 9.12 9.49
N ARG A 105 18.89 7.79 9.40
CA ARG A 105 20.19 7.11 9.55
C ARG A 105 21.11 7.30 8.37
N LYS A 106 20.56 7.43 7.16
CA LYS A 106 21.36 7.72 5.96
C LYS A 106 22.03 9.10 6.05
N ARG A 107 21.30 10.09 6.60
CA ARG A 107 21.84 11.43 6.92
C ARG A 107 23.02 11.36 7.88
N SER A 108 22.84 10.68 9.02
CA SER A 108 23.87 10.62 10.05
C SER A 108 25.11 9.80 9.68
N SER A 109 25.10 9.00 8.61
CA SER A 109 26.31 8.30 8.13
C SER A 109 27.16 9.13 7.17
N ASN A 110 26.66 10.29 6.73
CA ASN A 110 27.37 11.19 5.81
C ASN A 110 27.98 12.42 6.50
N ASP A 111 27.73 12.61 7.81
CA ASP A 111 28.18 13.77 8.60
C ASP A 111 29.54 13.57 9.31
N ASP A 112 30.26 12.46 9.06
CA ASP A 112 31.50 12.12 9.79
C ASP A 112 32.80 12.42 9.02
N ASP A 113 32.75 12.98 7.80
CA ASP A 113 33.94 13.40 7.05
C ASP A 113 33.79 14.85 6.54
N ASP A 114 34.48 15.77 7.25
CA ASP A 114 35.20 16.96 6.75
C ASP A 114 34.88 18.29 7.48
N ASP A 115 35.70 18.54 8.50
CA ASP A 115 36.26 19.87 8.74
C ASP A 115 36.99 20.33 7.46
N ASN A 116 36.36 21.15 6.61
CA ASN A 116 37.07 22.24 5.93
C ASN A 116 36.12 23.29 5.36
N ASP A 117 36.53 24.53 5.62
CA ASP A 117 35.99 25.77 5.09
C ASP A 117 36.07 25.85 3.56
N ASP A 118 35.22 26.75 3.05
CA ASP A 118 35.28 27.51 1.81
C ASP A 118 34.41 27.08 0.60
N ASP A 119 33.60 28.07 0.24
CA ASP A 119 33.07 28.45 -1.07
C ASP A 119 31.76 27.81 -1.59
N ASP A 120 30.80 28.72 -1.73
CA ASP A 120 29.62 28.73 -2.60
C ASP A 120 29.70 27.74 -3.79
N ASP A 121 28.78 26.77 -3.81
CA ASP A 121 27.99 26.46 -5.00
C ASP A 121 26.75 25.65 -4.60
N ASP A 122 25.59 26.11 -5.06
CA ASP A 122 24.30 25.44 -4.99
C ASP A 122 24.39 24.06 -5.66
N ASP A 123 24.42 22.96 -4.90
CA ASP A 123 24.01 21.65 -5.41
C ASP A 123 23.25 20.86 -4.32
N ASP A 124 21.93 20.86 -4.49
CA ASP A 124 20.96 19.99 -3.83
C ASP A 124 21.29 18.51 -4.12
N GLU A 125 22.25 17.90 -3.41
CA GLU A 125 22.32 16.44 -3.34
C GLU A 125 21.38 15.94 -2.24
N ASP A 126 20.10 15.94 -2.60
CA ASP A 126 19.07 15.06 -2.04
C ASP A 126 19.68 13.67 -1.79
N GLU A 127 19.88 13.30 -0.53
CA GLU A 127 20.20 11.91 -0.17
C GLU A 127 19.09 10.98 -0.63
N GLN A 128 19.25 10.54 -1.87
CA GLN A 128 18.17 10.04 -2.68
C GLN A 128 17.70 8.72 -2.07
N TRP A 129 16.39 8.51 -2.05
CA TRP A 129 15.87 7.17 -1.84
C TRP A 129 16.63 6.26 -2.80
N PRO A 130 17.29 5.21 -2.31
CA PRO A 130 18.20 4.49 -3.17
C PRO A 130 17.43 3.78 -4.28
N SER A 131 16.12 3.55 -4.15
CA SER A 131 15.27 2.95 -5.18
C SER A 131 14.06 3.83 -5.49
N ASP A 132 13.28 3.46 -6.48
CA ASP A 132 11.99 4.07 -6.86
C ASP A 132 10.80 3.37 -6.19
N VAL A 133 11.06 2.57 -5.15
CA VAL A 133 10.02 1.92 -4.34
C VAL A 133 9.20 2.98 -3.60
N ARG A 134 7.88 2.90 -3.63
CA ARG A 134 7.02 3.92 -3.01
C ARG A 134 7.19 4.00 -1.48
N ARG A 135 7.27 5.24 -0.98
CA ARG A 135 7.29 5.59 0.46
C ARG A 135 5.94 6.10 0.96
N ASP A 136 5.12 6.59 0.04
CA ASP A 136 3.83 7.21 0.27
C ASP A 136 2.68 6.19 0.20
N VAL A 137 2.91 5.03 -0.41
CA VAL A 137 1.97 3.92 -0.49
C VAL A 137 2.73 2.60 -0.34
N PHE A 138 2.15 1.66 0.41
CA PHE A 138 2.66 0.29 0.53
C PHE A 138 1.54 -0.72 0.32
N ILE A 139 1.91 -1.97 0.01
CA ILE A 139 0.94 -3.05 -0.18
C ILE A 139 0.81 -3.85 1.11
N VAL A 140 -0.42 -4.10 1.54
CA VAL A 140 -0.74 -5.09 2.57
C VAL A 140 -1.37 -6.29 1.88
N ILE A 141 -0.88 -7.47 2.23
CA ILE A 141 -1.51 -8.74 1.87
C ILE A 141 -2.07 -9.35 3.16
N ASP A 142 -3.37 -9.14 3.34
CA ASP A 142 -4.20 -9.73 4.38
C ASP A 142 -4.83 -11.05 3.92
N GLU A 143 -5.63 -11.71 4.77
CA GLU A 143 -6.14 -13.05 4.47
C GLU A 143 -7.00 -13.08 3.20
N PRO A 144 -7.93 -12.12 2.97
CA PRO A 144 -8.65 -12.03 1.71
C PRO A 144 -7.76 -11.79 0.48
N ALA A 145 -6.76 -10.91 0.56
CA ALA A 145 -5.84 -10.66 -0.55
C ALA A 145 -4.96 -11.88 -0.85
N LEU A 146 -4.46 -12.56 0.19
CA LEU A 146 -3.69 -13.79 0.04
C LEU A 146 -4.53 -14.88 -0.64
N THR A 147 -5.78 -15.07 -0.18
CA THR A 147 -6.72 -16.00 -0.80
C THR A 147 -6.99 -15.63 -2.26
N SER A 148 -7.13 -14.35 -2.57
CA SER A 148 -7.34 -13.86 -3.94
C SER A 148 -6.13 -14.19 -4.84
N LEU A 149 -4.91 -14.01 -4.35
CA LEU A 149 -3.68 -14.35 -5.07
C LEU A 149 -3.56 -15.86 -5.29
N LEU A 150 -3.78 -16.66 -4.25
CA LEU A 150 -3.65 -18.12 -4.33
C LEU A 150 -4.68 -18.74 -5.29
N ASN A 151 -5.92 -18.23 -5.31
CA ASN A 151 -6.98 -18.70 -6.19
C ASN A 151 -6.93 -18.15 -7.62
N ALA A 152 -6.13 -17.11 -7.87
CA ALA A 152 -6.01 -16.53 -9.20
C ALA A 152 -5.45 -17.56 -10.21
N PRO A 153 -5.93 -17.54 -11.46
CA PRO A 153 -5.36 -18.37 -12.51
C PRO A 153 -3.90 -17.96 -12.76
N VAL A 154 -3.13 -18.87 -13.38
CA VAL A 154 -1.78 -18.53 -13.83
C VAL A 154 -1.87 -17.42 -14.87
N PHE A 155 -1.09 -16.35 -14.67
CA PHE A 155 -1.05 -15.24 -15.61
C PHE A 155 -0.62 -15.74 -16.99
N THR A 156 -1.37 -15.38 -18.04
CA THR A 156 -1.04 -15.74 -19.42
C THR A 156 -1.07 -14.48 -20.26
N PHE A 157 0.08 -14.12 -20.84
CA PHE A 157 0.19 -12.96 -21.70
C PHE A 157 -0.73 -13.08 -22.93
N GLY A 158 -1.31 -11.95 -23.37
CA GLY A 158 -2.18 -11.88 -24.54
C GLY A 158 -3.59 -12.49 -24.37
N LYS A 159 -3.88 -13.15 -23.23
CA LYS A 159 -5.22 -13.66 -22.95
C LYS A 159 -6.11 -12.54 -22.41
N ALA A 160 -7.35 -12.47 -22.92
CA ALA A 160 -8.33 -11.52 -22.40
C ALA A 160 -8.53 -11.74 -20.89
N PRO A 161 -8.39 -10.68 -20.07
CA PRO A 161 -8.47 -10.80 -18.63
C PRO A 161 -9.90 -11.14 -18.19
N ASN A 162 -10.06 -12.21 -17.40
CA ASN A 162 -11.30 -12.44 -16.68
C ASN A 162 -11.28 -11.61 -15.39
N LEU A 163 -11.94 -10.46 -15.44
CA LEU A 163 -11.96 -9.45 -14.38
C LEU A 163 -12.50 -9.96 -13.03
N ASP A 164 -13.26 -11.06 -13.02
CA ASP A 164 -13.84 -11.66 -11.81
C ASP A 164 -12.86 -12.63 -11.11
N LEU A 165 -11.84 -13.10 -11.84
CA LEU A 165 -10.81 -14.02 -11.33
C LEU A 165 -9.46 -13.34 -11.17
N GLU A 166 -9.39 -12.03 -11.45
CA GLU A 166 -8.15 -11.28 -11.29
C GLU A 166 -7.82 -11.10 -9.81
N PRO A 167 -6.56 -11.39 -9.41
CA PRO A 167 -6.15 -11.16 -8.04
C PRO A 167 -6.10 -9.66 -7.75
N TRP A 168 -6.33 -9.34 -6.49
CA TRP A 168 -6.19 -7.99 -5.97
C TRP A 168 -5.40 -8.01 -4.66
N VAL A 169 -4.85 -6.85 -4.33
CA VAL A 169 -4.11 -6.58 -3.09
C VAL A 169 -4.63 -5.30 -2.45
N VAL A 170 -4.19 -4.97 -1.24
CA VAL A 170 -4.58 -3.73 -0.55
C VAL A 170 -3.44 -2.74 -0.64
N ALA A 171 -3.64 -1.62 -1.33
CA ALA A 171 -2.74 -0.48 -1.30
C ALA A 171 -3.13 0.44 -0.15
N VAL A 172 -2.22 0.66 0.80
CA VAL A 172 -2.44 1.49 1.99
C VAL A 172 -1.66 2.79 1.83
N ASP A 173 -2.37 3.91 2.04
CA ASP A 173 -1.76 5.24 2.07
C ASP A 173 -0.91 5.37 3.34
N ALA A 174 0.33 5.81 3.21
CA ALA A 174 1.18 6.12 4.34
C ALA A 174 0.64 7.34 5.12
N LYS A 175 -0.07 8.25 4.43
CA LYS A 175 -0.71 9.39 5.06
C LYS A 175 -1.88 8.95 5.93
N ASP A 176 -2.00 9.55 7.11
CA ASP A 176 -3.14 9.33 8.00
C ASP A 176 -4.44 9.73 7.29
N SER A 177 -5.37 8.78 7.19
CA SER A 177 -6.72 8.98 6.67
C SER A 177 -7.45 10.13 7.35
N ALA A 178 -7.27 10.32 8.65
CA ALA A 178 -7.93 11.38 9.41
C ALA A 178 -7.44 12.79 9.01
N SER A 179 -6.26 12.89 8.40
CA SER A 179 -5.70 14.16 7.90
C SER A 179 -6.23 14.56 6.53
N VAL A 180 -6.99 13.68 5.86
CA VAL A 180 -7.58 13.98 4.55
C VAL A 180 -8.89 14.74 4.75
N PRO A 181 -9.02 15.97 4.19
CA PRO A 181 -10.24 16.75 4.33
C PRO A 181 -11.45 16.01 3.76
N TYR A 182 -12.56 16.12 4.47
CA TYR A 182 -13.81 15.54 4.01
C TYR A 182 -14.31 16.21 2.73
N GLY A 183 -14.50 15.42 1.68
CA GLY A 183 -14.94 15.88 0.36
C GLY A 183 -16.43 15.69 0.04
N GLY A 184 -17.23 15.20 0.99
CA GLY A 184 -18.56 14.63 0.72
C GLY A 184 -18.50 13.13 0.52
N GLY A 185 -19.58 12.41 0.84
CA GLY A 185 -19.58 10.94 0.82
C GLY A 185 -18.88 10.35 2.04
N GLY A 186 -18.45 9.09 1.97
CA GLY A 186 -17.76 8.44 3.09
C GLY A 186 -16.36 8.99 3.28
N PRO A 187 -15.86 9.03 4.53
CA PRO A 187 -14.50 9.47 4.82
C PRO A 187 -13.51 8.51 4.16
N TYR A 188 -12.34 9.07 3.85
CA TYR A 188 -11.26 8.34 3.23
C TYR A 188 -10.73 7.28 4.20
N MET A 189 -10.67 6.02 3.75
CA MET A 189 -10.24 4.91 4.61
C MET A 189 -8.72 4.80 4.74
N GLY A 190 -7.96 5.55 3.92
CA GLY A 190 -6.50 5.43 3.87
C GLY A 190 -6.02 4.12 3.25
N PHE A 191 -6.88 3.43 2.53
CA PHE A 191 -6.51 2.30 1.66
C PHE A 191 -7.46 2.21 0.46
N THR A 192 -7.02 1.48 -0.56
CA THR A 192 -7.83 1.04 -1.68
C THR A 192 -7.41 -0.37 -2.06
N ARG A 193 -8.35 -1.22 -2.49
CA ARG A 193 -7.95 -2.45 -3.19
C ARG A 193 -7.36 -2.07 -4.53
N SER A 194 -6.35 -2.79 -5.00
CA SER A 194 -5.81 -2.63 -6.34
C SER A 194 -5.78 -3.97 -7.02
N ARG A 195 -6.20 -4.03 -8.29
CA ARG A 195 -5.97 -5.24 -9.09
C ARG A 195 -4.46 -5.41 -9.26
N ALA A 196 -3.96 -6.63 -9.07
CA ALA A 196 -2.52 -6.90 -9.18
C ALA A 196 -1.96 -6.41 -10.52
N ARG A 197 -2.72 -6.61 -11.60
CA ARG A 197 -2.32 -6.24 -12.97
C ARG A 197 -2.06 -4.74 -13.22
N VAL A 198 -2.66 -3.87 -12.41
CA VAL A 198 -2.57 -2.41 -12.60
C VAL A 198 -1.64 -1.77 -11.59
N LEU A 199 -0.82 -2.56 -10.88
CA LEU A 199 0.13 -2.01 -9.92
C LEU A 199 1.22 -1.15 -10.58
N GLY A 200 1.66 -1.48 -11.80
CA GLY A 200 2.52 -0.59 -12.59
C GLY A 200 1.85 0.76 -12.87
N GLN A 201 0.59 0.75 -13.35
CA GLN A 201 -0.17 1.98 -13.58
C GLN A 201 -0.43 2.76 -12.28
N LEU A 202 -0.71 2.05 -11.17
CA LEU A 202 -0.88 2.68 -9.87
C LEU A 202 0.40 3.39 -9.46
N TRP A 203 1.56 2.74 -9.65
CA TRP A 203 2.85 3.32 -9.33
C TRP A 203 3.09 4.60 -10.14
N GLU A 204 2.80 4.60 -11.44
CA GLU A 204 2.92 5.81 -12.28
C GLU A 204 1.95 6.91 -11.86
N ASP A 205 0.68 6.58 -11.65
CA ASP A 205 -0.37 7.53 -11.29
C ASP A 205 -0.06 8.23 -9.95
N LEU A 206 0.56 7.50 -9.03
CA LEU A 206 1.04 8.03 -7.75
C LEU A 206 2.20 9.04 -7.90
N GLY A 207 2.85 9.10 -9.06
CA GLY A 207 3.85 10.13 -9.38
C GLY A 207 3.24 11.53 -9.51
N ALA A 208 1.95 11.61 -9.87
CA ALA A 208 1.26 12.88 -10.07
C ALA A 208 0.10 13.12 -9.09
N ARG A 209 -0.34 12.10 -8.35
CA ARG A 209 -1.57 12.12 -7.54
C ARG A 209 -1.39 11.34 -6.24
N SER A 210 -2.06 11.76 -5.17
CA SER A 210 -2.11 10.95 -3.95
C SER A 210 -3.07 9.75 -4.11
N LEU A 211 -2.87 8.71 -3.30
CA LEU A 211 -3.80 7.56 -3.28
C LEU A 211 -5.24 8.00 -2.99
N ALA A 212 -5.42 8.96 -2.08
CA ALA A 212 -6.74 9.56 -1.81
C ALA A 212 -7.44 10.13 -3.05
N ARG A 213 -6.70 10.66 -4.04
CA ARG A 213 -7.27 11.18 -5.30
C ARG A 213 -7.59 10.08 -6.31
N LEU A 214 -6.91 8.94 -6.23
CA LEU A 214 -7.16 7.76 -7.07
C LEU A 214 -8.26 6.86 -6.51
N THR A 215 -8.62 7.06 -5.23
CA THR A 215 -9.60 6.25 -4.52
C THR A 215 -11.01 6.82 -4.70
N PRO A 216 -11.99 6.03 -5.18
CA PRO A 216 -13.37 6.48 -5.26
C PRO A 216 -13.95 6.74 -3.86
N VAL A 217 -14.77 7.77 -3.76
CA VAL A 217 -15.48 8.15 -2.53
C VAL A 217 -16.64 7.19 -2.30
N ARG A 218 -16.73 6.61 -1.10
CA ARG A 218 -17.82 5.71 -0.71
C ARG A 218 -19.16 6.44 -0.66
N GLU A 219 -20.23 5.77 -1.05
CA GLU A 219 -21.61 6.29 -0.97
C GLU A 219 -22.35 5.79 0.26
N TYR A 220 -21.99 4.60 0.75
CA TYR A 220 -22.57 4.03 1.95
C TYR A 220 -21.57 3.13 2.68
N ASP A 221 -21.88 2.83 3.95
CA ASP A 221 -20.98 2.11 4.83
C ASP A 221 -20.66 0.68 4.34
N GLY A 222 -19.41 0.29 4.47
CA GLY A 222 -18.85 -0.99 4.03
C GLY A 222 -18.56 -1.13 2.53
N GLN A 223 -18.79 -0.12 1.69
CA GLN A 223 -18.25 -0.13 0.32
C GLN A 223 -16.73 -0.15 0.33
N ILE A 224 -16.14 -0.96 -0.55
CA ILE A 224 -14.70 -1.11 -0.64
C ILE A 224 -14.21 -0.42 -1.90
N PRO A 225 -13.34 0.59 -1.81
CA PRO A 225 -12.75 1.19 -3.00
C PRO A 225 -11.80 0.22 -3.70
N LEU A 226 -11.83 0.23 -5.03
CA LEU A 226 -11.00 -0.58 -5.92
C LEU A 226 -10.39 0.30 -7.00
N TYR A 227 -9.07 0.35 -7.06
CA TYR A 227 -8.30 0.84 -8.18
C TYR A 227 -8.17 -0.26 -9.25
N ASP A 228 -8.78 -0.01 -10.41
CA ASP A 228 -8.81 -0.93 -11.55
C ASP A 228 -8.02 -0.41 -12.77
N GLY A 229 -7.17 0.61 -12.54
CA GLY A 229 -6.41 1.32 -13.58
C GLY A 229 -7.17 2.49 -14.20
N SER A 230 -8.44 2.73 -13.80
CA SER A 230 -9.18 3.91 -14.23
C SER A 230 -8.94 5.09 -13.30
N SER A 231 -9.02 6.30 -13.85
CA SER A 231 -8.81 7.55 -13.11
C SER A 231 -9.84 7.84 -12.02
N ARG A 232 -10.93 7.07 -11.96
CA ARG A 232 -11.99 7.19 -10.95
C ARG A 232 -12.11 5.97 -10.04
N GLY A 233 -11.40 4.88 -10.35
CA GLY A 233 -11.59 3.57 -9.70
C GLY A 233 -13.04 3.06 -9.78
N LYS A 234 -13.33 2.06 -8.95
CA LYS A 234 -14.66 1.47 -8.77
C LYS A 234 -14.94 1.23 -7.29
N LEU A 235 -16.22 1.19 -6.94
CA LEU A 235 -16.66 0.73 -5.63
C LEU A 235 -17.10 -0.71 -5.75
N VAL A 236 -16.63 -1.55 -4.82
CA VAL A 236 -17.04 -2.93 -4.68
C VAL A 236 -18.02 -3.00 -3.52
N ASP A 237 -19.19 -3.55 -3.80
CA ASP A 237 -20.21 -3.73 -2.79
C ASP A 237 -19.83 -4.92 -1.89
N PRO A 238 -19.96 -4.76 -0.56
CA PRO A 238 -19.71 -5.85 0.38
C PRO A 238 -20.78 -6.95 0.22
N ALA A 239 -20.42 -8.17 0.64
CA ALA A 239 -21.36 -9.28 0.65
C ALA A 239 -22.61 -8.97 1.52
N GLY A 240 -23.78 -9.45 1.10
CA GLY A 240 -25.04 -9.26 1.83
C GLY A 240 -25.90 -8.07 1.39
N GLY A 241 -25.48 -7.32 0.36
CA GLY A 241 -26.31 -6.28 -0.26
C GLY A 241 -26.35 -4.95 0.50
N LEU A 242 -27.28 -4.07 0.09
CA LEU A 242 -27.32 -2.64 0.45
C LEU A 242 -28.27 -2.31 1.60
N GLU A 243 -29.16 -3.24 1.94
CA GLU A 243 -30.25 -2.99 2.87
C GLU A 243 -29.69 -2.65 4.25
N TRP A 244 -30.23 -1.62 4.89
CA TRP A 244 -29.83 -1.13 6.22
C TRP A 244 -28.47 -0.44 6.34
N ARG A 245 -27.71 -0.28 5.24
CA ARG A 245 -26.43 0.44 5.28
C ARG A 245 -26.65 1.94 5.36
N PHE A 246 -25.86 2.60 6.21
CA PHE A 246 -25.87 4.05 6.32
C PHE A 246 -25.36 4.69 5.02
N ARG A 247 -26.13 5.63 4.46
CA ARG A 247 -25.72 6.39 3.27
C ARG A 247 -25.02 7.67 3.68
N PHE A 248 -23.83 7.88 3.15
CA PHE A 248 -23.07 9.07 3.42
C PHE A 248 -23.65 10.28 2.69
N PRO A 249 -23.76 11.44 3.36
CA PRO A 249 -24.26 12.66 2.75
C PRO A 249 -23.26 13.20 1.72
N ARG A 250 -23.75 13.57 0.54
CA ARG A 250 -22.95 14.33 -0.43
C ARG A 250 -22.94 15.82 -0.03
N GLY A 251 -21.76 16.44 -0.07
CA GLY A 251 -21.57 17.85 0.32
C GLY A 251 -21.26 18.05 1.80
N THR A 252 -21.29 19.29 2.27
CA THR A 252 -20.84 19.66 3.63
C THR A 252 -21.62 18.92 4.73
N PRO A 253 -20.95 18.23 5.67
CA PRO A 253 -21.63 17.55 6.77
C PRO A 253 -22.40 18.56 7.65
N ARG A 254 -23.68 18.28 7.94
CA ARG A 254 -24.49 19.08 8.87
C ARG A 254 -25.29 18.19 9.82
N GLY A 255 -25.43 18.61 11.07
CA GLY A 255 -26.21 17.91 12.10
C GLY A 255 -25.64 16.54 12.48
N ALA A 256 -26.46 15.73 13.16
CA ALA A 256 -26.05 14.40 13.66
C ALA A 256 -25.60 13.45 12.54
N TYR A 257 -26.26 13.48 11.38
CA TYR A 257 -25.85 12.72 10.20
C TYR A 257 -24.49 13.15 9.64
N GLY A 258 -24.19 14.45 9.70
CA GLY A 258 -22.88 14.98 9.34
C GLY A 258 -21.78 14.52 10.29
N ALA A 259 -22.05 14.52 11.60
CA ALA A 259 -21.09 14.02 12.59
C ALA A 259 -20.78 12.53 12.33
N ARG A 260 -21.80 11.70 12.12
CA ARG A 260 -21.66 10.27 11.80
C ARG A 260 -20.80 10.04 10.55
N ALA A 261 -21.03 10.81 9.49
CA ALA A 261 -20.28 10.71 8.24
C ALA A 261 -18.79 11.08 8.34
N MET A 262 -18.35 11.70 9.45
CA MET A 262 -16.94 12.04 9.67
C MET A 262 -16.19 10.94 10.44
N VAL A 263 -16.88 9.95 11.01
CA VAL A 263 -16.30 8.95 11.93
C VAL A 263 -16.42 7.49 11.45
N GLU A 264 -17.28 7.21 10.46
CA GLU A 264 -17.52 5.86 9.87
C GLU A 264 -16.95 5.74 8.46
#